data_AF-A0A1V5E8P1-F1
#
_entry.id   AF-A0A1V5E8P1-F1
#
_cell.length_a   1.000
_cell.length_b   1.000
_cell.length_c   1.000
_cell.angle_alpha   90.00
_cell.angle_beta   90.00
_cell.angle_gamma   90.00
#
_symmetry.space_group_name_H-M   'P 1'
#
loop_
_entity.id
_entity.type
_entity.pdbx_description
1 polymer ?
#
loop_
_entity_poly.entity_id
_entity_poly.type
_entity_poly.pdbx_seq_one_letter_code
_entity_poly.pdbx_strand_id
1 'polypeptide(L)'
;MRKAFLAALLIMVIVMGVAGSSPAAATWSLSDDYSTSSNPNGQWSYGWEATLGGAFTLYDTTTGSQWYDKDHHSGDLTPCVWKNGGSSTSYGVAPGEISLHPGWDNSFSVVKWTASIADTISISGYFGAGDWGAMSYYILLNGAVLFEKKNDAHTESFSLSETVASGDILEFVVGVGNGGYGYGNTPLDVTITSSAVPVPAAVWLLGSGLIGLAARRKMGK
;
A
#
# COMPACT_ATOMS: atom_id res chain seq x y z
N MET A 1 55.19 42.26 -17.37
CA MET A 1 55.19 40.97 -16.63
C MET A 1 54.68 41.22 -15.23
N ARG A 2 53.47 40.74 -14.92
CA ARG A 2 52.77 40.68 -13.61
C ARG A 2 51.27 40.80 -13.93
N LYS A 3 50.44 39.92 -13.35
CA LYS A 3 48.98 39.73 -13.56
C LYS A 3 48.61 38.64 -14.58
N ALA A 4 48.90 37.36 -14.28
CA ALA A 4 48.24 36.24 -14.96
C ALA A 4 48.31 34.89 -14.20
N PHE A 5 48.38 34.89 -12.86
CA PHE A 5 48.60 33.64 -12.08
C PHE A 5 47.49 33.28 -11.07
N LEU A 6 46.30 33.89 -11.13
CA LEU A 6 45.24 33.60 -10.15
C LEU A 6 43.87 33.17 -10.70
N ALA A 7 43.73 32.94 -12.00
CA ALA A 7 42.43 32.56 -12.58
C ALA A 7 42.25 31.05 -12.86
N ALA A 8 43.17 30.20 -12.41
CA ALA A 8 43.13 28.76 -12.70
C ALA A 8 42.77 27.87 -11.50
N LEU A 9 42.50 28.44 -10.32
CA LEU A 9 42.16 27.70 -9.10
C LEU A 9 40.72 27.93 -8.62
N LEU A 10 39.82 28.38 -9.50
CA LEU A 10 38.42 28.63 -9.16
C LEU A 10 37.40 27.98 -10.11
N ILE A 11 37.83 26.95 -10.86
CA ILE A 11 36.92 26.05 -11.59
C ILE A 11 37.32 24.60 -11.29
N MET A 12 37.53 24.30 -10.00
CA MET A 12 37.89 22.95 -9.55
C MET A 12 37.07 22.54 -8.30
N VAL A 13 35.88 23.13 -8.09
CA VAL A 13 34.99 22.81 -6.96
C VAL A 13 33.49 22.78 -7.34
N ILE A 14 33.11 22.67 -8.63
CA ILE A 14 31.69 22.41 -8.98
C ILE A 14 31.56 21.16 -9.85
N VAL A 15 32.10 20.05 -9.35
CA VAL A 15 31.56 18.70 -9.63
C VAL A 15 31.60 17.87 -8.34
N MET A 16 31.36 18.52 -7.19
CA MET A 16 31.03 17.81 -5.96
C MET A 16 29.51 17.85 -5.80
N GLY A 17 28.87 16.69 -5.89
CA GLY A 17 27.49 16.53 -5.44
C GLY A 17 26.42 16.37 -6.53
N VAL A 18 26.62 15.50 -7.51
CA VAL A 18 25.50 14.59 -7.87
C VAL A 18 25.74 13.28 -7.13
N ALA A 19 25.61 13.34 -5.80
CA ALA A 19 25.19 12.15 -5.09
C ALA A 19 23.81 11.83 -5.66
N GLY A 20 23.73 10.84 -6.55
CA GLY A 20 22.44 10.31 -6.95
C GLY A 20 21.75 9.87 -5.67
N SER A 21 20.71 10.58 -5.26
CA SER A 21 19.86 10.12 -4.17
C SER A 21 19.30 8.78 -4.61
N SER A 22 19.57 7.71 -3.86
CA SER A 22 18.77 6.50 -3.98
C SER A 22 17.30 6.91 -3.89
N PRO A 23 16.41 6.44 -4.79
CA PRO A 23 15.00 6.70 -4.61
C PRO A 23 14.61 6.24 -3.20
N ALA A 24 13.98 7.14 -2.45
CA ALA A 24 13.46 6.79 -1.14
C ALA A 24 12.45 5.66 -1.29
N ALA A 25 12.38 4.79 -0.29
CA ALA A 25 11.33 3.79 -0.21
C ALA A 25 9.96 4.46 -0.34
N ALA A 26 9.10 3.93 -1.19
CA ALA A 26 7.71 4.34 -1.26
C ALA A 26 6.93 3.72 -0.11
N THR A 27 5.94 4.45 0.41
CA THR A 27 5.05 3.99 1.47
C THR A 27 3.61 4.25 1.05
N TRP A 28 2.75 3.24 1.22
CA TRP A 28 1.30 3.33 1.07
C TRP A 28 0.65 2.91 2.38
N SER A 29 -0.28 3.72 2.87
CA SER A 29 -0.95 3.52 4.15
C SER A 29 -2.44 3.59 3.91
N LEU A 30 -3.17 2.49 4.13
CA LEU A 30 -4.61 2.44 3.84
C LEU A 30 -5.37 3.52 4.62
N SER A 31 -5.01 3.74 5.88
CA SER A 31 -5.69 4.70 6.75
C SER A 31 -5.44 6.15 6.31
N ASP A 32 -4.23 6.48 5.84
CA ASP A 32 -3.89 7.81 5.32
C ASP A 32 -4.43 8.05 3.91
N ASP A 33 -4.42 7.02 3.07
CA ASP A 33 -4.80 7.09 1.65
C ASP A 33 -6.31 6.87 1.40
N TYR A 34 -7.08 6.53 2.45
CA TYR A 34 -8.52 6.28 2.32
C TYR A 34 -9.26 7.51 1.77
N SER A 35 -9.98 7.31 0.66
CA SER A 35 -10.74 8.36 0.00
C SER A 35 -12.22 8.04 -0.04
N THR A 36 -13.05 9.04 0.21
CA THR A 36 -14.51 8.99 0.02
C THR A 36 -14.97 9.72 -1.24
N SER A 37 -14.04 10.26 -2.03
CA SER A 37 -14.36 11.05 -3.23
C SER A 37 -14.22 10.27 -4.53
N SER A 38 -13.43 9.19 -4.52
CA SER A 38 -13.21 8.35 -5.70
C SER A 38 -12.90 6.92 -5.28
N ASN A 39 -13.43 5.97 -6.05
CA ASN A 39 -13.06 4.57 -5.98
C ASN A 39 -13.02 4.03 -7.42
N PRO A 40 -11.84 3.64 -7.95
CA PRO A 40 -10.53 3.55 -7.28
C PRO A 40 -9.92 4.92 -6.89
N ASN A 41 -8.97 4.91 -5.94
CA ASN A 41 -8.17 6.05 -5.52
C ASN A 41 -6.67 5.70 -5.51
N GLY A 42 -5.95 6.10 -6.55
CA GLY A 42 -4.54 5.74 -6.71
C GLY A 42 -4.37 4.23 -6.81
N GLN A 43 -3.54 3.66 -5.93
CA GLN A 43 -3.29 2.22 -5.85
C GLN A 43 -4.43 1.46 -5.14
N TRP A 44 -5.31 2.16 -4.42
CA TRP A 44 -6.35 1.54 -3.61
C TRP A 44 -7.68 1.42 -4.35
N SER A 45 -8.37 0.30 -4.17
CA SER A 45 -9.74 0.08 -4.61
C SER A 45 -10.53 -0.63 -3.52
N TYR A 46 -11.83 -0.34 -3.43
CA TYR A 46 -12.74 -0.93 -2.44
C TYR A 46 -13.88 -1.64 -3.16
N GLY A 47 -14.27 -2.81 -2.67
CA GLY A 47 -15.33 -3.56 -3.34
C GLY A 47 -15.64 -4.86 -2.65
N TRP A 48 -16.35 -5.72 -3.36
CA TRP A 48 -16.78 -7.01 -2.83
C TRP A 48 -16.54 -8.14 -3.82
N GLU A 49 -16.52 -9.37 -3.28
CA GLU A 49 -16.39 -10.60 -4.04
C GLU A 49 -17.43 -11.63 -3.56
N ALA A 50 -18.03 -12.39 -4.48
CA ALA A 50 -18.97 -13.45 -4.12
C ALA A 50 -18.27 -14.72 -3.59
N THR A 51 -17.02 -14.92 -4.00
CA THR A 51 -16.16 -16.04 -3.61
C THR A 51 -14.76 -15.50 -3.37
N LEU A 52 -14.04 -16.04 -2.39
CA LEU A 52 -12.67 -15.63 -2.05
C LEU A 52 -11.74 -15.67 -3.27
N GLY A 53 -11.10 -14.54 -3.61
CA GLY A 53 -10.20 -14.41 -4.76
C GLY A 53 -10.93 -14.46 -6.10
N GLY A 54 -12.21 -14.10 -6.09
CA GLY A 54 -13.14 -14.20 -7.22
C GLY A 54 -13.19 -12.95 -8.08
N ALA A 55 -14.28 -12.80 -8.82
CA ALA A 55 -14.55 -11.56 -9.53
C ALA A 55 -14.84 -10.42 -8.55
N PHE A 56 -14.15 -9.30 -8.74
CA PHE A 56 -14.26 -8.13 -7.88
C PHE A 56 -15.14 -7.07 -8.48
N THR A 57 -16.12 -6.65 -7.68
CA THR A 57 -17.06 -5.59 -8.01
C THR A 57 -16.72 -4.38 -7.17
N LEU A 58 -16.46 -3.24 -7.81
CA LEU A 58 -16.17 -1.98 -7.10
C LEU A 58 -17.40 -1.49 -6.35
N TYR A 59 -17.18 -0.99 -5.13
CA TYR A 59 -18.17 -0.14 -4.47
C TYR A 59 -18.31 1.17 -5.25
N ASP A 60 -19.53 1.50 -5.64
CA ASP A 60 -19.83 2.62 -6.52
C ASP A 60 -20.47 3.81 -5.80
N THR A 61 -20.86 3.63 -4.55
CA THR A 61 -21.67 4.58 -3.80
C THR A 61 -21.07 4.84 -2.42
N THR A 62 -21.08 6.10 -2.02
CA THR A 62 -20.60 6.55 -0.72
C THR A 62 -21.72 7.22 0.07
N THR A 63 -21.83 6.91 1.35
CA THR A 63 -22.69 7.65 2.29
C THR A 63 -21.89 7.97 3.54
N GLY A 64 -21.69 9.28 3.80
CA GLY A 64 -20.73 9.71 4.80
C GLY A 64 -19.32 9.21 4.46
N SER A 65 -18.76 8.35 5.30
CA SER A 65 -17.44 7.74 5.12
C SER A 65 -17.48 6.27 4.70
N GLN A 66 -18.66 5.74 4.38
CA GLN A 66 -18.88 4.33 4.02
C GLN A 66 -19.08 4.15 2.52
N TRP A 67 -18.23 3.32 1.90
CA TRP A 67 -18.38 2.81 0.54
C TRP A 67 -19.18 1.50 0.54
N TYR A 68 -20.09 1.37 -0.41
CA TYR A 68 -20.88 0.16 -0.68
C TYR A 68 -21.31 0.12 -2.16
N ASP A 69 -21.94 -0.96 -2.58
CA ASP A 69 -22.53 -1.12 -3.90
C ASP A 69 -24.05 -0.79 -3.84
N LYS A 70 -24.51 0.21 -4.59
CA LYS A 70 -25.93 0.61 -4.57
C LYS A 70 -26.89 -0.50 -5.01
N ASP A 71 -26.44 -1.42 -5.86
CA ASP A 71 -27.29 -2.50 -6.37
C ASP A 71 -27.13 -3.78 -5.55
N HIS A 72 -26.09 -3.85 -4.70
CA HIS A 72 -25.77 -5.00 -3.87
C HIS A 72 -25.44 -4.60 -2.43
N HIS A 73 -26.46 -4.25 -1.65
CA HIS A 73 -26.30 -3.94 -0.22
C HIS A 73 -27.49 -4.38 0.62
N SER A 74 -27.23 -4.64 1.91
CA SER A 74 -28.24 -4.79 2.97
C SER A 74 -28.77 -3.43 3.47
N GLY A 75 -29.78 -3.43 4.34
CA GLY A 75 -30.33 -2.19 4.92
C GLY A 75 -29.35 -1.35 5.75
N ASP A 76 -28.25 -1.95 6.23
CA ASP A 76 -27.11 -1.31 6.90
C ASP A 76 -25.93 -1.04 5.95
N LEU A 77 -26.18 -1.09 4.63
CA LEU A 77 -25.24 -0.76 3.57
C LEU A 77 -24.01 -1.68 3.52
N THR A 78 -24.17 -2.99 3.73
CA THR A 78 -23.09 -3.99 3.65
C THR A 78 -23.27 -4.93 2.45
N PRO A 79 -22.21 -5.46 1.82
CA PRO A 79 -20.80 -5.36 2.20
C PRO A 79 -20.25 -3.93 2.02
N CYS A 80 -19.29 -3.55 2.88
CA CYS A 80 -18.75 -2.18 2.87
C CYS A 80 -17.31 -2.06 3.35
N VAL A 81 -16.73 -0.90 3.04
CA VAL A 81 -15.55 -0.35 3.70
C VAL A 81 -15.92 1.04 4.24
N TRP A 82 -15.53 1.37 5.46
CA TRP A 82 -15.77 2.69 6.01
C TRP A 82 -14.65 3.17 6.92
N LYS A 83 -14.51 4.50 7.06
CA LYS A 83 -13.60 5.13 8.03
C LYS A 83 -14.39 5.71 9.19
N ASN A 84 -13.97 5.45 10.43
CA ASN A 84 -14.52 6.16 11.57
C ASN A 84 -13.94 7.58 11.64
N GLY A 85 -14.68 8.56 11.13
CA GLY A 85 -14.32 9.98 11.20
C GLY A 85 -14.73 10.69 12.51
N GLY A 86 -15.35 9.96 13.45
CA GLY A 86 -15.81 10.51 14.73
C GLY A 86 -14.68 10.67 15.76
N SER A 87 -15.05 11.07 16.98
CA SER A 87 -14.11 11.24 18.11
C SER A 87 -14.17 10.10 19.15
N SER A 88 -15.03 9.10 18.93
CA SER A 88 -15.19 7.93 19.80
C SER A 88 -15.24 6.63 18.99
N THR A 89 -14.92 5.52 19.65
CA THR A 89 -15.10 4.18 19.07
C THR A 89 -16.57 3.94 18.74
N SER A 90 -16.84 3.41 17.55
CA SER A 90 -18.18 3.02 17.09
C SER A 90 -18.14 1.61 16.53
N TYR A 91 -18.97 0.71 17.04
CA TYR A 91 -19.03 -0.70 16.61
C TYR A 91 -17.66 -1.39 16.61
N GLY A 92 -16.87 -1.16 17.66
CA GLY A 92 -15.52 -1.73 17.78
C GLY A 92 -14.44 -1.05 16.92
N VAL A 93 -14.77 -0.01 16.14
CA VAL A 93 -13.84 0.72 15.28
C VAL A 93 -13.44 2.04 15.92
N ALA A 94 -12.15 2.24 16.21
CA ALA A 94 -11.64 3.44 16.85
C ALA A 94 -11.60 4.65 15.88
N PRO A 95 -11.54 5.89 16.40
CA PRO A 95 -11.36 7.08 15.57
C PRO A 95 -10.16 6.97 14.63
N GLY A 96 -10.37 7.23 13.34
CA GLY A 96 -9.36 7.18 12.29
C GLY A 96 -9.15 5.81 11.65
N GLU A 97 -9.67 4.73 12.23
CA GLU A 97 -9.54 3.39 11.64
C GLU A 97 -10.45 3.19 10.42
N ILE A 98 -9.98 2.36 9.50
CA ILE A 98 -10.77 1.81 8.40
C ILE A 98 -11.33 0.47 8.86
N SER A 99 -12.58 0.16 8.51
CA SER A 99 -13.21 -1.11 8.83
C SER A 99 -13.89 -1.70 7.60
N LEU A 100 -13.77 -3.01 7.45
CA LEU A 100 -14.50 -3.82 6.46
C LEU A 100 -15.66 -4.50 7.16
N HIS A 101 -16.76 -4.68 6.44
CA HIS A 101 -17.89 -5.50 6.90
C HIS A 101 -18.39 -6.38 5.75
N PRO A 102 -18.44 -7.72 5.91
CA PRO A 102 -18.97 -8.60 4.89
C PRO A 102 -20.48 -8.42 4.73
N GLY A 103 -21.04 -8.90 3.63
CA GLY A 103 -22.45 -8.73 3.32
C GLY A 103 -23.36 -9.79 3.93
N TRP A 104 -24.64 -9.47 3.99
CA TRP A 104 -25.73 -10.32 4.49
C TRP A 104 -25.87 -11.67 3.78
N ASP A 105 -25.39 -11.76 2.55
CA ASP A 105 -25.41 -12.93 1.68
C ASP A 105 -24.09 -13.70 1.67
N ASN A 106 -23.20 -13.41 2.62
CA ASN A 106 -21.83 -13.91 2.74
C ASN A 106 -20.85 -13.38 1.68
N SER A 107 -21.20 -12.30 0.98
CA SER A 107 -20.23 -11.57 0.15
C SER A 107 -19.05 -11.07 1.00
N PHE A 108 -17.86 -11.19 0.44
CA PHE A 108 -16.63 -10.73 1.06
C PHE A 108 -16.49 -9.23 0.82
N SER A 109 -16.11 -8.46 1.85
CA SER A 109 -15.64 -7.09 1.66
C SER A 109 -14.15 -7.09 1.44
N VAL A 110 -13.68 -6.28 0.49
CA VAL A 110 -12.31 -6.34 -0.03
C VAL A 110 -11.74 -4.94 -0.21
N VAL A 111 -10.51 -4.78 0.28
CA VAL A 111 -9.63 -3.66 -0.08
C VAL A 111 -8.52 -4.22 -0.97
N LYS A 112 -8.31 -3.62 -2.14
CA LYS A 112 -7.25 -3.97 -3.08
C LYS A 112 -6.18 -2.90 -3.15
N TRP A 113 -4.93 -3.33 -3.19
CA TRP A 113 -3.78 -2.51 -3.57
C TRP A 113 -3.20 -3.03 -4.88
N THR A 114 -3.06 -2.14 -5.87
CA THR A 114 -2.43 -2.46 -7.15
C THR A 114 -1.01 -1.91 -7.18
N ALA A 115 -0.03 -2.78 -7.40
CA ALA A 115 1.38 -2.41 -7.45
C ALA A 115 1.67 -1.46 -8.63
N SER A 116 2.13 -0.24 -8.33
CA SER A 116 2.63 0.69 -9.35
C SER A 116 4.13 0.54 -9.61
N ILE A 117 4.79 -0.43 -8.97
CA ILE A 117 6.24 -0.66 -9.03
C ILE A 117 6.53 -2.15 -9.21
N ALA A 118 7.76 -2.46 -9.61
CA ALA A 118 8.31 -3.81 -9.51
C ALA A 118 9.44 -3.81 -8.48
N ASP A 119 9.23 -4.44 -7.33
CA ASP A 119 10.15 -4.42 -6.18
C ASP A 119 9.79 -5.52 -5.17
N THR A 120 10.69 -5.75 -4.20
CA THR A 120 10.32 -6.44 -2.96
C THR A 120 9.68 -5.42 -2.01
N ILE A 121 8.46 -5.72 -1.58
CA ILE A 121 7.70 -4.91 -0.64
C ILE A 121 7.61 -5.59 0.73
N SER A 122 7.49 -4.78 1.77
CA SER A 122 7.07 -5.23 3.11
C SER A 122 5.62 -4.81 3.33
N ILE A 123 4.80 -5.74 3.83
CA ILE A 123 3.37 -5.57 4.07
C ILE A 123 3.13 -5.84 5.55
N SER A 124 2.69 -4.83 6.30
CA SER A 124 2.48 -4.95 7.74
C SER A 124 1.20 -4.27 8.18
N GLY A 125 0.58 -4.78 9.24
CA GLY A 125 -0.67 -4.24 9.76
C GLY A 125 -1.41 -5.26 10.61
N TYR A 126 -2.72 -5.11 10.69
CA TYR A 126 -3.58 -6.04 11.41
C TYR A 126 -5.02 -6.06 10.87
N PHE A 127 -5.69 -7.19 11.09
CA PHE A 127 -7.15 -7.26 11.16
C PHE A 127 -7.55 -7.18 12.63
N GLY A 128 -8.43 -6.24 12.98
CA GLY A 128 -8.84 -5.99 14.36
C GLY A 128 -10.00 -6.89 14.78
N ALA A 129 -10.08 -7.18 16.08
CA ALA A 129 -11.21 -7.91 16.68
C ALA A 129 -12.57 -7.27 16.34
N GLY A 130 -12.59 -5.93 16.24
CA GLY A 130 -13.75 -5.19 15.77
C GLY A 130 -14.93 -5.22 16.73
N ASP A 131 -16.14 -5.41 16.18
CA ASP A 131 -17.37 -5.51 16.97
C ASP A 131 -17.46 -6.88 17.67
N TRP A 132 -18.65 -7.50 17.76
CA TRP A 132 -18.83 -8.76 18.50
C TRP A 132 -18.76 -10.03 17.65
N GLY A 133 -18.83 -9.90 16.31
CA GLY A 133 -18.86 -11.02 15.39
C GLY A 133 -17.47 -11.58 15.11
N ALA A 134 -17.32 -12.90 15.21
CA ALA A 134 -16.11 -13.57 14.73
C ALA A 134 -16.11 -13.61 13.19
N MET A 135 -15.05 -13.11 12.56
CA MET A 135 -14.95 -12.97 11.11
C MET A 135 -13.82 -13.85 10.55
N SER A 136 -13.75 -13.95 9.23
CA SER A 136 -12.64 -14.64 8.54
C SER A 136 -11.86 -13.64 7.70
N TYR A 137 -10.54 -13.60 7.88
CA TYR A 137 -9.64 -12.63 7.28
C TYR A 137 -8.66 -13.33 6.34
N TYR A 138 -8.36 -12.70 5.21
CA TYR A 138 -7.42 -13.22 4.23
C TYR A 138 -6.56 -12.10 3.63
N ILE A 139 -5.30 -12.44 3.30
CA ILE A 139 -4.45 -11.63 2.43
C ILE A 139 -4.09 -12.49 1.22
N LEU A 140 -4.37 -11.99 0.03
CA LEU A 140 -4.06 -12.66 -1.23
C LEU A 140 -3.11 -11.80 -2.07
N LEU A 141 -2.21 -12.45 -2.81
CA LEU A 141 -1.42 -11.85 -3.88
C LEU A 141 -1.76 -12.56 -5.18
N ASN A 142 -2.35 -11.85 -6.14
CA ASN A 142 -2.80 -12.40 -7.42
C ASN A 142 -3.66 -13.67 -7.25
N GLY A 143 -4.56 -13.66 -6.25
CA GLY A 143 -5.44 -14.79 -5.92
C GLY A 143 -4.79 -15.91 -5.07
N ALA A 144 -3.48 -15.86 -4.81
CA ALA A 144 -2.82 -16.82 -3.92
C ALA A 144 -2.87 -16.35 -2.47
N VAL A 145 -3.38 -17.19 -1.56
CA VAL A 145 -3.49 -16.88 -0.13
C VAL A 145 -2.09 -16.84 0.53
N LEU A 146 -1.75 -15.70 1.13
CA LEU A 146 -0.53 -15.49 1.90
C LEU A 146 -0.76 -15.56 3.42
N PHE A 147 -1.95 -15.15 3.86
CA PHE A 147 -2.35 -15.13 5.26
C PHE A 147 -3.84 -15.49 5.36
N GLU A 148 -4.21 -16.30 6.35
CA GLU A 148 -5.61 -16.53 6.70
C GLU A 148 -5.83 -16.75 8.20
N LYS A 149 -6.98 -16.26 8.67
CA LYS A 149 -7.57 -16.60 9.97
C LYS A 149 -9.06 -16.78 9.76
N LYS A 150 -9.61 -17.90 10.21
CA LYS A 150 -11.02 -18.26 9.99
C LYS A 150 -11.77 -18.24 11.30
N ASN A 151 -12.94 -17.62 11.31
CA ASN A 151 -13.81 -17.54 12.48
C ASN A 151 -13.03 -17.09 13.74
N ASP A 152 -12.34 -15.97 13.63
CA ASP A 152 -11.58 -15.38 14.72
C ASP A 152 -12.25 -14.09 15.23
N ALA A 153 -12.12 -13.85 16.53
CA ALA A 153 -12.70 -12.70 17.23
C ALA A 153 -11.63 -11.86 17.91
N HIS A 154 -10.36 -12.01 17.51
CA HIS A 154 -9.23 -11.32 18.09
C HIS A 154 -8.57 -10.41 17.05
N THR A 155 -7.70 -9.53 17.54
CA THR A 155 -6.83 -8.77 16.65
C THR A 155 -5.67 -9.66 16.21
N GLU A 156 -5.48 -9.75 14.89
CA GLU A 156 -4.50 -10.59 14.25
C GLU A 156 -3.56 -9.72 13.41
N SER A 157 -2.33 -9.57 13.89
CA SER A 157 -1.28 -8.82 13.18
C SER A 157 -0.62 -9.67 12.10
N PHE A 158 -0.17 -9.01 11.03
CA PHE A 158 0.60 -9.63 9.97
C PHE A 158 1.85 -8.80 9.64
N SER A 159 2.87 -9.51 9.17
CA SER A 159 4.10 -8.94 8.62
C SER A 159 4.64 -9.90 7.57
N LEU A 160 4.55 -9.48 6.31
CA LEU A 160 4.87 -10.29 5.14
C LEU A 160 5.90 -9.54 4.28
N SER A 161 6.64 -10.28 3.45
CA SER A 161 7.51 -9.69 2.43
C SER A 161 7.33 -10.44 1.13
N GLU A 162 6.98 -9.71 0.08
CA GLU A 162 6.64 -10.28 -1.22
C GLU A 162 7.35 -9.51 -2.32
N THR A 163 7.64 -10.20 -3.42
CA THR A 163 8.13 -9.55 -4.65
C THR A 163 6.95 -9.35 -5.58
N VAL A 164 6.74 -8.10 -6.00
CA VAL A 164 5.66 -7.71 -6.90
C VAL A 164 6.21 -7.16 -8.20
N ALA A 165 5.45 -7.33 -9.27
CA ALA A 165 5.58 -6.61 -10.52
C ALA A 165 4.52 -5.50 -10.60
N SER A 166 4.75 -4.52 -11.49
CA SER A 166 3.72 -3.51 -11.75
C SER A 166 2.45 -4.17 -12.30
N GLY A 167 1.32 -3.87 -11.67
CA GLY A 167 0.02 -4.46 -11.98
C GLY A 167 -0.38 -5.64 -11.09
N ASP A 168 0.53 -6.17 -10.26
CA ASP A 168 0.17 -7.20 -9.27
C ASP A 168 -0.83 -6.64 -8.25
N ILE A 169 -1.69 -7.52 -7.75
CA ILE A 169 -2.82 -7.17 -6.88
C ILE A 169 -2.66 -7.85 -5.53
N LEU A 170 -2.61 -7.04 -4.47
CA LEU A 170 -2.80 -7.48 -3.09
C LEU A 170 -4.24 -7.24 -2.67
N GLU A 171 -4.85 -8.22 -2.02
CA GLU A 171 -6.24 -8.18 -1.56
C GLU A 171 -6.29 -8.44 -0.06
N PHE A 172 -6.90 -7.53 0.68
CA PHE A 172 -7.22 -7.69 2.10
C PHE A 172 -8.71 -7.92 2.19
N VAL A 173 -9.09 -9.14 2.59
CA VAL A 173 -10.46 -9.66 2.45
C VAL A 173 -11.01 -9.99 3.82
N VAL A 174 -12.24 -9.53 4.08
CA VAL A 174 -13.03 -9.93 5.25
C VAL A 174 -14.30 -10.63 4.78
N GLY A 175 -14.47 -11.86 5.23
CA GLY A 175 -15.67 -12.67 5.04
C GLY A 175 -16.31 -13.02 6.37
N VAL A 176 -17.48 -13.67 6.29
CA VAL A 176 -18.21 -14.12 7.48
C VAL A 176 -17.44 -15.21 8.25
N GLY A 177 -17.64 -15.27 9.56
CA GLY A 177 -17.34 -16.45 10.37
C GLY A 177 -18.57 -17.35 10.53
N ASN A 178 -18.57 -18.21 11.54
CA ASN A 178 -19.67 -19.14 11.82
C ASN A 178 -20.97 -18.42 12.24
N GLY A 179 -20.86 -17.19 12.75
CA GLY A 179 -21.99 -16.37 13.18
C GLY A 179 -22.71 -15.61 12.06
N GLY A 180 -22.23 -15.70 10.82
CA GLY A 180 -22.71 -14.88 9.71
C GLY A 180 -22.10 -13.48 9.71
N TYR A 181 -22.78 -12.51 9.10
CA TYR A 181 -22.25 -11.16 8.88
C TYR A 181 -22.47 -10.19 10.04
N GLY A 182 -23.45 -10.46 10.93
CA GLY A 182 -23.85 -9.51 11.98
C GLY A 182 -22.70 -9.17 12.94
N TYR A 183 -22.61 -7.89 13.32
CA TYR A 183 -21.51 -7.36 14.14
C TYR A 183 -20.13 -7.66 13.53
N GLY A 184 -20.02 -7.61 12.19
CA GLY A 184 -18.84 -8.05 11.45
C GLY A 184 -17.83 -6.96 11.14
N ASN A 185 -17.96 -5.77 11.75
CA ASN A 185 -16.99 -4.69 11.56
C ASN A 185 -15.62 -5.19 11.96
N THR A 186 -14.67 -5.12 11.03
CA THR A 186 -13.29 -5.57 11.19
C THR A 186 -12.36 -4.40 10.85
N PRO A 187 -11.77 -3.72 11.86
CA PRO A 187 -10.73 -2.74 11.62
C PRO A 187 -9.60 -3.32 10.79
N LEU A 188 -9.11 -2.58 9.81
CA LEU A 188 -8.00 -2.97 8.95
C LEU A 188 -6.99 -1.83 8.93
N ASP A 189 -5.79 -2.13 9.40
CA ASP A 189 -4.61 -1.30 9.19
C ASP A 189 -3.66 -2.00 8.23
N VAL A 190 -3.15 -1.26 7.24
CA VAL A 190 -2.22 -1.75 6.25
C VAL A 190 -1.21 -0.67 5.93
N THR A 191 0.06 -1.00 6.10
CA THR A 191 1.19 -0.25 5.57
C THR A 191 2.00 -1.13 4.62
N ILE A 192 2.20 -0.65 3.40
CA ILE A 192 3.06 -1.27 2.39
C ILE A 192 4.25 -0.36 2.17
N THR A 193 5.47 -0.91 2.21
CA THR A 193 6.70 -0.16 1.92
C THR A 193 7.52 -0.87 0.85
N SER A 194 8.11 -0.11 -0.07
CA SER A 194 9.06 -0.63 -1.05
C SER A 194 10.49 -0.65 -0.49
N SER A 195 11.39 -1.39 -1.14
CA SER A 195 12.81 -1.31 -0.80
C SER A 195 13.41 0.01 -1.32
N ALA A 196 14.38 0.58 -0.59
CA ALA A 196 15.16 1.67 -1.14
C ALA A 196 16.18 1.08 -2.12
N VAL A 197 16.02 1.32 -3.43
CA VAL A 197 16.96 0.79 -4.43
C VAL A 197 18.33 1.47 -4.26
N PRO A 198 19.41 0.74 -3.92
CA PRO A 198 20.76 1.32 -3.90
C PRO A 198 21.17 1.69 -5.33
N VAL A 199 21.65 2.92 -5.55
CA VAL A 199 22.12 3.33 -6.88
C VAL A 199 23.26 2.39 -7.33
N PRO A 200 23.14 1.66 -8.45
CA PRO A 200 24.14 0.65 -8.83
C PRO A 200 25.54 1.25 -8.99
N ALA A 201 26.56 0.48 -8.59
CA ALA A 201 27.98 0.80 -8.75
C ALA A 201 28.37 1.28 -10.18
N ALA A 202 27.60 0.89 -11.20
CA ALA A 202 27.76 1.32 -12.59
C ALA A 202 27.65 2.84 -12.79
N VAL A 203 26.80 3.53 -12.01
CA VAL A 203 26.70 5.00 -12.05
C VAL A 203 28.00 5.63 -11.52
N TRP A 204 28.61 5.01 -10.51
CA TRP A 204 29.92 5.42 -9.99
C TRP A 204 31.06 5.14 -10.98
N LEU A 205 31.02 4.00 -11.68
CA LEU A 205 32.03 3.58 -12.64
C LEU A 205 32.03 4.40 -13.94
N LEU A 206 30.86 4.78 -14.46
CA LEU A 206 30.76 5.67 -15.63
C LEU A 206 31.29 7.07 -15.32
N GLY A 207 31.04 7.58 -14.10
CA GLY A 207 31.64 8.81 -13.60
C GLY A 207 33.16 8.74 -13.50
N SER A 208 33.72 7.66 -12.95
CA SER A 208 35.18 7.50 -12.82
C SER A 208 35.89 7.18 -14.14
N GLY A 209 35.23 6.48 -15.08
CA GLY A 209 35.79 6.11 -16.37
C GLY A 209 36.02 7.31 -17.30
N LEU A 210 35.11 8.29 -17.27
CA LEU A 210 35.25 9.55 -18.01
C LEU A 210 36.40 10.41 -17.46
N ILE A 211 36.66 10.38 -16.15
CA ILE A 211 37.79 11.05 -15.50
C ILE A 211 39.12 10.41 -15.94
N GLY A 212 39.19 9.08 -16.01
CA GLY A 212 40.38 8.35 -16.45
C GLY A 212 40.80 8.63 -17.90
N LEU A 213 39.83 8.75 -18.83
CA LEU A 213 40.12 9.09 -20.22
C LEU A 213 40.56 10.55 -20.41
N ALA A 214 40.00 11.49 -19.64
CA ALA A 214 40.38 12.90 -19.71
C ALA A 214 41.80 13.15 -19.14
N ALA A 215 42.18 12.43 -18.08
CA ALA A 215 43.52 12.53 -17.48
C ALA A 215 44.63 12.01 -18.40
N ARG A 216 44.40 10.89 -19.10
CA ARG A 216 45.38 10.32 -20.06
C ARG A 216 45.65 11.25 -21.26
N ARG A 217 44.66 12.04 -21.70
CA ARG A 217 44.81 12.97 -22.82
C ARG A 217 45.70 14.19 -22.52
N LYS A 218 45.87 14.55 -21.24
CA LYS A 218 46.70 15.69 -20.81
C LYS A 218 48.17 15.35 -20.52
N MET A 219 48.51 14.07 -20.33
CA MET A 219 49.88 13.63 -20.00
C MET A 219 50.72 13.24 -21.23
N GLY A 220 50.19 13.41 -22.45
CA GLY A 220 50.83 13.04 -23.71
C GLY A 220 51.39 14.19 -24.55
N LYS A 221 51.68 15.37 -23.95
CA LYS A 221 52.36 16.49 -24.60
C LYS A 221 53.41 17.10 -23.69
#